data_AF-A0A944TRX7-F1
#
_entry.id   AF-A0A944TRX7-F1
#
_cell.length_a   1.000
_cell.length_b   1.000
_cell.length_c   1.000
_cell.angle_alpha   90.00
_cell.angle_beta   90.00
_cell.angle_gamma   90.00
#
_symmetry.space_group_name_H-M   'P 1'
#
loop_
_entity.id
_entity.type
_entity.pdbx_description
1 polymer ?
#
loop_
_entity_poly.entity_id
_entity_poly.type
_entity_poly.pdbx_seq_one_letter_code
_entity_poly.pdbx_strand_id
1 'polypeptide(L)'
;MSFVFVIGFIFMFLKVSMNYTNGYLVHYATFMASRAYLVLDNNSNDPAGADGPAAAEAKKVFESFKLDAFIPGFPNVLNVNSPSTVNGKPFIGAWTEYEDDFSFATVMGGNEKVKFISEAFLLREPIRAGCLERVCRGMVEIGSRDSCDFHTTLVDNGC
;
A
#
# COMPACT_ATOMS: atom_id res chain seq x y z
N MET A 1 13.42 24.69 39.18
CA MET A 1 14.00 23.90 38.07
C MET A 1 13.29 22.56 37.88
N SER A 2 12.98 21.82 38.95
CA SER A 2 12.23 20.56 38.90
C SER A 2 10.85 20.66 38.21
N PHE A 3 10.09 21.76 38.42
CA PHE A 3 8.80 21.97 37.77
C PHE A 3 8.87 22.04 36.23
N VAL A 4 9.88 22.75 35.70
CA VAL A 4 10.10 22.88 34.24
C VAL A 4 10.47 21.53 33.63
N PHE A 5 11.26 20.73 34.37
CA PHE A 5 11.64 19.39 33.93
C PHE A 5 10.42 18.46 33.83
N VAL A 6 9.55 18.44 34.84
CA VAL A 6 8.32 17.62 34.84
C VAL A 6 7.38 18.03 33.70
N ILE A 7 7.16 19.33 33.49
CA ILE A 7 6.33 19.82 32.40
C ILE A 7 6.91 19.46 31.03
N GLY A 8 8.22 19.64 30.83
CA GLY A 8 8.89 19.25 29.59
C GLY A 8 8.73 17.75 29.32
N PHE A 9 8.83 16.92 30.35
CA PHE A 9 8.63 15.48 30.24
C PHE A 9 7.21 15.13 29.80
N ILE A 10 6.18 15.78 30.36
CA ILE A 10 4.78 15.56 29.97
C ILE A 10 4.56 15.90 28.49
N PHE A 11 5.04 17.05 28.03
CA PHE A 11 4.92 17.44 26.62
C PHE A 11 5.69 16.52 25.68
N MET A 12 6.80 15.95 26.12
CA MET A 12 7.54 14.92 25.37
C MET A 12 6.69 13.67 25.14
N PHE A 13 6.10 13.11 26.18
CA PHE A 13 5.23 11.95 26.03
C PHE A 13 4.01 12.26 25.17
N LEU A 14 3.45 13.45 25.29
CA LEU A 14 2.33 13.88 24.46
C LEU A 14 2.72 13.94 22.98
N LYS A 15 3.87 14.55 22.62
CA LYS A 15 4.35 14.60 21.24
C LYS A 15 4.68 13.22 20.69
N VAL A 16 5.36 12.37 21.47
CA VAL A 16 5.64 10.99 21.08
C VAL A 16 4.34 10.20 20.83
N SER A 17 3.34 10.36 21.71
CA SER A 17 2.03 9.71 21.56
C SER A 17 1.29 10.19 20.32
N MET A 18 1.33 11.49 20.02
CA MET A 18 0.77 12.05 18.78
C MET A 18 1.49 11.50 17.55
N ASN A 19 2.82 11.46 17.54
CA ASN A 19 3.60 10.91 16.43
C ASN A 19 3.29 9.43 16.20
N TYR A 20 3.12 8.65 17.28
CA TYR A 20 2.73 7.23 17.18
C TYR A 20 1.32 7.07 16.59
N THR A 21 0.37 7.91 17.04
CA THR A 21 -1.01 7.91 16.54
C THR A 21 -1.07 8.29 15.06
N ASN A 22 -0.33 9.32 14.68
CA ASN A 22 -0.17 9.76 13.28
C ASN A 22 0.42 8.64 12.41
N GLY A 23 1.49 7.99 12.89
CA GLY A 23 2.09 6.86 12.18
C GLY A 23 1.12 5.70 11.99
N TYR A 24 0.34 5.36 13.02
CA TYR A 24 -0.68 4.32 12.93
C TYR A 24 -1.79 4.68 11.92
N LEU A 25 -2.25 5.93 11.92
CA LEU A 25 -3.25 6.44 10.98
C LEU A 25 -2.76 6.34 9.52
N VAL A 26 -1.54 6.81 9.27
CA VAL A 26 -0.92 6.73 7.93
C VAL A 26 -0.76 5.28 7.49
N HIS A 27 -0.33 4.40 8.40
CA HIS A 27 -0.18 2.98 8.11
C HIS A 27 -1.51 2.29 7.82
N TYR A 28 -2.55 2.61 8.59
CA TYR A 28 -3.90 2.11 8.35
C TYR A 28 -4.42 2.57 6.98
N ALA A 29 -4.25 3.84 6.62
CA ALA A 29 -4.64 4.36 5.32
C ALA A 29 -3.88 3.67 4.18
N THR A 30 -2.56 3.47 4.33
CA THR A 30 -1.71 2.76 3.36
C THR A 30 -2.16 1.31 3.18
N PHE A 31 -2.48 0.63 4.29
CA PHE A 31 -2.97 -0.74 4.31
C PHE A 31 -4.33 -0.86 3.61
N MET A 32 -5.27 0.03 3.90
CA MET A 32 -6.58 0.03 3.25
C MET A 32 -6.49 0.33 1.75
N ALA A 33 -5.61 1.24 1.35
CA ALA A 33 -5.33 1.50 -0.06
C ALA A 33 -4.72 0.28 -0.75
N SER A 34 -3.77 -0.41 -0.12
CA SER A 34 -3.18 -1.66 -0.61
C SER A 34 -4.23 -2.77 -0.77
N ARG A 35 -5.19 -2.87 0.16
CA ARG A 35 -6.33 -3.79 0.03
C ARG A 35 -7.27 -3.42 -1.12
N ALA A 36 -7.51 -2.15 -1.36
CA ALA A 36 -8.32 -1.72 -2.50
C ALA A 36 -7.62 -2.02 -3.83
N TYR A 37 -6.30 -1.87 -3.87
CA TYR A 37 -5.47 -2.27 -5.01
C TYR A 37 -5.54 -3.79 -5.27
N LEU A 38 -5.57 -4.59 -4.19
CA LEU A 38 -5.60 -6.05 -4.24
C LEU A 38 -6.84 -6.61 -4.96
N VAL A 39 -8.02 -6.11 -4.59
CA VAL A 39 -9.29 -6.77 -4.92
C VAL A 39 -9.96 -6.25 -6.20
N LEU A 40 -9.45 -5.17 -6.78
CA LEU A 40 -10.10 -4.56 -7.94
C LEU A 40 -9.81 -5.36 -9.20
N ASP A 41 -10.86 -5.96 -9.76
CA ASP A 41 -10.90 -6.57 -11.08
C ASP A 41 -11.95 -5.83 -11.93
N ASN A 42 -11.58 -5.43 -13.15
CA ASN A 42 -12.46 -4.74 -14.10
C ASN A 42 -13.03 -5.68 -15.18
N ASN A 43 -12.90 -7.00 -14.99
CA ASN A 43 -13.31 -8.03 -15.95
C ASN A 43 -12.70 -7.81 -17.35
N SER A 44 -11.49 -7.26 -17.39
CA SER A 44 -10.67 -7.12 -18.59
C SER A 44 -10.21 -8.49 -19.08
N ASN A 45 -10.13 -8.66 -20.41
CA ASN A 45 -9.54 -9.83 -21.04
C ASN A 45 -8.00 -9.76 -21.10
N ASP A 46 -7.42 -8.60 -20.79
CA ASP A 46 -5.97 -8.39 -20.69
C ASP A 46 -5.51 -8.54 -19.22
N PRO A 47 -4.57 -9.45 -18.90
CA PRO A 47 -3.94 -9.64 -17.59
C PRO A 47 -3.39 -8.36 -16.93
N ALA A 48 -2.99 -7.34 -17.70
CA ALA A 48 -2.49 -6.07 -17.19
C ALA A 48 -3.58 -4.97 -17.11
N GLY A 49 -4.75 -5.21 -17.69
CA GLY A 49 -5.79 -4.18 -17.92
C GLY A 49 -6.47 -3.65 -16.65
N ALA A 50 -6.31 -4.33 -15.51
CA ALA A 50 -6.90 -3.91 -14.24
C ALA A 50 -5.94 -3.10 -13.35
N ASP A 51 -4.64 -3.06 -13.65
CA ASP A 51 -3.62 -2.45 -12.79
C ASP A 51 -3.81 -0.95 -12.59
N GLY A 52 -4.07 -0.22 -13.68
CA GLY A 52 -4.30 1.22 -13.67
C GLY A 52 -5.56 1.60 -12.89
N PRO A 53 -6.73 1.01 -13.21
CA PRO A 53 -7.97 1.21 -12.44
C PRO A 53 -7.83 0.86 -10.96
N ALA A 54 -7.11 -0.22 -10.63
CA ALA A 54 -6.86 -0.62 -9.24
C ALA A 54 -6.02 0.43 -8.50
N ALA A 55 -4.98 0.97 -9.13
CA ALA A 55 -4.15 2.02 -8.54
C ALA A 55 -4.94 3.32 -8.32
N ALA A 56 -5.83 3.66 -9.27
CA ALA A 56 -6.71 4.81 -9.13
C ALA A 56 -7.69 4.66 -7.95
N GLU A 57 -8.26 3.48 -7.76
CA GLU A 57 -9.16 3.21 -6.63
C GLU A 57 -8.43 3.21 -5.29
N ALA A 58 -7.24 2.59 -5.24
CA ALA A 58 -6.36 2.64 -4.08
C ALA A 58 -6.05 4.09 -3.66
N LYS A 59 -5.79 4.97 -4.63
CA LYS A 59 -5.57 6.39 -4.38
C LYS A 59 -6.81 7.08 -3.80
N LYS A 60 -8.00 6.82 -4.33
CA LYS A 60 -9.25 7.38 -3.76
C LYS A 60 -9.48 6.93 -2.32
N VAL A 61 -9.24 5.64 -2.03
CA VAL A 61 -9.38 5.10 -0.67
C VAL A 61 -8.37 5.77 0.27
N PHE A 62 -7.13 5.95 -0.17
CA PHE A 62 -6.12 6.66 0.61
C PHE A 62 -6.51 8.12 0.90
N GLU A 63 -6.96 8.86 -0.11
CA GLU A 63 -7.38 10.26 0.00
C GLU A 63 -8.62 10.42 0.91
N SER A 64 -9.47 9.39 1.02
CA SER A 64 -10.66 9.43 1.89
C SER A 64 -10.33 9.59 3.38
N PHE A 65 -9.12 9.22 3.80
CA PHE A 65 -8.66 9.35 5.19
C PHE A 65 -8.26 10.77 5.57
N LYS A 66 -8.09 11.70 4.61
CA LYS A 66 -7.78 13.12 4.83
C LYS A 66 -6.62 13.32 5.82
N LEU A 67 -5.49 12.67 5.54
CA LEU A 67 -4.33 12.63 6.43
C LEU A 67 -3.74 14.03 6.70
N ASP A 68 -3.92 14.96 5.76
CA ASP A 68 -3.56 16.37 5.88
C ASP A 68 -4.33 17.11 7.00
N ALA A 69 -5.53 16.64 7.36
CA ALA A 69 -6.29 17.20 8.48
C ALA A 69 -5.69 16.84 9.85
N PHE A 70 -4.93 15.75 9.93
CA PHE A 70 -4.29 15.27 11.16
C PHE A 70 -2.79 15.59 11.21
N ILE A 71 -2.13 15.58 10.06
CA ILE A 71 -0.70 15.83 9.89
C ILE A 71 -0.55 17.01 8.93
N PRO A 72 -0.31 18.24 9.45
CA PRO A 72 -0.18 19.42 8.61
C PRO A 72 0.94 19.26 7.58
N GLY A 73 0.63 19.51 6.30
CA GLY A 73 1.60 19.40 5.21
C GLY A 73 1.87 17.96 4.75
N PHE A 74 1.04 16.99 5.13
CA PHE A 74 1.13 15.64 4.59
C PHE A 74 0.97 15.66 3.05
N PRO A 75 1.87 15.00 2.29
CA PRO A 75 1.91 15.13 0.84
C PRO A 75 0.71 14.50 0.12
N ASN A 76 -0.04 13.62 0.79
CA ASN A 76 -1.19 12.88 0.22
C ASN A 76 -0.83 12.11 -1.08
N VAL A 77 0.42 11.64 -1.17
CA VAL A 77 0.90 10.86 -2.32
C VAL A 77 0.96 9.39 -1.96
N LEU A 78 0.12 8.58 -2.61
CA LEU A 78 0.22 7.13 -2.57
C LEU A 78 1.01 6.64 -3.79
N ASN A 79 2.05 5.84 -3.53
CA ASN A 79 2.80 5.13 -4.56
C ASN A 79 2.40 3.65 -4.55
N VAL A 80 2.34 3.04 -5.74
CA VAL A 80 1.99 1.63 -5.90
C VAL A 80 3.10 0.93 -6.69
N ASN A 81 3.58 -0.21 -6.18
CA ASN A 81 4.45 -1.10 -6.95
C ASN A 81 3.56 -2.03 -7.75
N SER A 82 3.39 -1.78 -9.06
CA SER A 82 2.65 -2.69 -9.94
C SER A 82 3.55 -3.82 -10.47
N PRO A 83 3.01 -5.01 -10.74
CA PRO A 83 3.75 -6.08 -11.40
C PRO A 83 4.24 -5.67 -12.80
N SER A 84 3.49 -4.76 -13.45
CA SER A 84 3.72 -4.27 -14.80
C SER A 84 4.82 -3.20 -14.92
N THR A 85 5.23 -2.55 -13.82
CA THR A 85 6.20 -1.44 -13.88
C THR A 85 7.66 -1.85 -13.68
N VAL A 86 7.96 -2.98 -13.05
CA VAL A 86 9.35 -3.41 -12.79
C VAL A 86 9.49 -4.93 -12.83
N ASN A 87 10.38 -5.43 -13.70
CA ASN A 87 10.73 -6.84 -13.81
C ASN A 87 11.35 -7.34 -12.48
N GLY A 88 10.69 -8.30 -11.82
CA GLY A 88 11.29 -9.05 -10.70
C GLY A 88 11.15 -8.46 -9.30
N LYS A 89 10.19 -7.57 -9.01
CA LYS A 89 9.88 -7.23 -7.61
C LYS A 89 9.01 -8.32 -6.97
N PRO A 90 9.46 -8.98 -5.88
CA PRO A 90 8.65 -9.97 -5.16
C PRO A 90 7.51 -9.33 -4.34
N PHE A 91 7.51 -7.99 -4.20
CA PHE A 91 6.56 -7.26 -3.35
C PHE A 91 5.69 -6.31 -4.18
N ILE A 92 4.40 -6.61 -4.22
CA ILE A 92 3.34 -5.80 -4.83
C ILE A 92 2.55 -5.15 -3.69
N GLY A 93 2.17 -3.88 -3.83
CA GLY A 93 1.42 -3.16 -2.82
C GLY A 93 1.60 -1.66 -2.91
N ALA A 94 1.27 -0.97 -1.82
CA ALA A 94 1.29 0.48 -1.76
C ALA A 94 2.19 1.00 -0.63
N TRP A 95 2.74 2.20 -0.83
CA TRP A 95 3.58 2.89 0.14
C TRP A 95 3.41 4.41 0.05
N THR A 96 3.71 5.09 1.13
CA THR A 96 3.70 6.56 1.23
C THR A 96 4.87 7.02 2.06
N GLU A 97 5.39 8.20 1.74
CA GLU A 97 6.42 8.89 2.52
C GLU A 97 5.83 10.17 3.11
N TYR A 98 6.30 10.54 4.29
CA TYR A 98 6.01 11.82 4.89
C TYR A 98 7.14 12.24 5.83
N GLU A 99 7.19 13.53 6.15
CA GLU A 99 8.17 14.10 7.06
C GLU A 99 7.45 14.75 8.24
N ASP A 100 7.87 14.44 9.46
CA ASP A 100 7.32 15.04 10.68
C ASP A 100 8.45 15.26 11.72
N ASP A 101 8.22 16.19 12.63
CA ASP A 101 9.12 16.51 13.73
C ASP A 101 9.00 15.42 14.81
N PHE A 102 10.11 14.75 15.12
CA PHE A 102 10.12 13.71 16.15
C PHE A 102 10.00 14.27 17.58
N SER A 103 10.48 15.49 17.81
CA SER A 103 10.49 16.15 19.11
C SER A 103 10.10 17.63 19.02
N PHE A 104 9.56 18.16 20.12
CA PHE A 104 9.25 19.59 20.29
C PHE A 104 10.43 20.37 20.90
N ALA A 105 11.44 19.69 21.45
CA ALA A 105 12.53 20.31 22.20
C ALA A 105 13.86 20.11 21.49
N THR A 106 14.53 21.22 21.13
CA THR A 106 15.90 21.26 20.59
C THR A 106 16.93 20.55 21.47
N VAL A 107 16.63 20.41 22.77
CA VAL A 107 17.51 19.80 23.78
C VAL A 107 17.41 18.26 23.79
N MET A 108 16.30 17.67 23.33
CA MET A 108 16.11 16.22 23.30
C MET A 108 15.50 15.79 21.97
N GLY A 109 16.30 15.19 21.09
CA GLY A 109 15.82 14.56 19.84
C GLY A 109 16.05 15.34 18.55
N GLY A 110 16.56 16.57 18.61
CA GLY A 110 16.88 17.38 17.42
C GLY A 110 15.66 18.05 16.77
N ASN A 111 15.92 19.04 15.92
CA ASN A 111 14.91 19.80 15.16
C ASN A 111 14.81 19.34 13.70
N GLU A 112 15.49 18.24 13.35
CA GLU A 112 15.45 17.72 11.98
C GLU A 112 14.19 16.89 11.79
N LYS A 113 13.50 17.17 10.68
CA LYS A 113 12.37 16.38 10.23
C LYS A 113 12.82 14.96 9.94
N VAL A 114 12.12 13.99 10.50
CA VAL A 114 12.38 12.59 10.24
C VAL A 114 11.53 12.17 9.04
N LYS A 115 12.19 11.52 8.08
CA LYS A 115 11.50 10.90 6.94
C LYS A 115 10.91 9.56 7.37
N PHE A 116 9.59 9.46 7.36
CA PHE A 116 8.85 8.25 7.65
C PHE A 116 8.38 7.60 6.36
N ILE A 117 8.42 6.27 6.36
CA ILE A 117 7.91 5.45 5.25
C ILE A 117 6.89 4.49 5.84
N SER A 118 5.71 4.46 5.25
CA SER A 118 4.68 3.46 5.55
C SER A 118 4.47 2.59 4.32
N GLU A 119 4.58 1.28 4.49
CA GLU A 119 4.52 0.30 3.41
C GLU A 119 3.51 -0.80 3.75
N ALA A 120 2.71 -1.19 2.77
CA ALA A 120 1.78 -2.32 2.88
C ALA A 120 1.88 -3.18 1.60
N PHE A 121 2.68 -4.24 1.67
CA PHE A 121 2.88 -5.18 0.56
C PHE A 121 1.89 -6.35 0.63
N LEU A 122 0.63 -6.05 0.35
CA LEU A 122 -0.37 -7.07 0.10
C LEU A 122 -0.23 -7.49 -1.36
N LEU A 123 0.43 -8.63 -1.56
CA LEU A 123 0.60 -9.27 -2.87
C LEU A 123 -0.71 -9.22 -3.65
N ARG A 124 -0.69 -8.75 -4.89
CA ARG A 124 -1.90 -8.66 -5.71
C ARG A 124 -2.33 -10.02 -6.22
N GLU A 125 -3.60 -10.35 -6.02
CA GLU A 125 -4.27 -11.49 -6.63
C GLU A 125 -4.28 -11.31 -8.16
N PRO A 126 -4.02 -12.39 -8.92
CA PRO A 126 -4.14 -12.33 -10.36
C PRO A 126 -5.59 -12.06 -10.73
N ILE A 127 -5.81 -11.14 -11.67
CA ILE A 127 -7.15 -10.93 -12.23
C ILE A 127 -7.57 -12.15 -13.06
N ARG A 128 -8.88 -12.27 -13.32
CA ARG A 128 -9.45 -13.43 -14.05
C ARG A 128 -8.73 -13.75 -15.36
N ALA A 129 -8.35 -12.74 -16.15
CA ALA A 129 -7.60 -12.97 -17.38
C ALA A 129 -6.20 -13.55 -17.14
N GLY A 130 -5.50 -13.09 -16.10
CA GLY A 130 -4.19 -13.64 -15.72
C GLY A 130 -4.30 -15.05 -15.13
N CYS A 131 -5.39 -15.34 -14.42
CA CYS A 131 -5.65 -16.68 -13.90
C CYS A 131 -5.97 -17.66 -15.05
N LEU A 132 -6.80 -17.25 -16.02
CA LEU A 132 -7.05 -18.00 -17.26
C LEU A 132 -5.75 -18.27 -18.04
N GLU A 133 -4.88 -17.27 -18.18
CA GLU A 133 -3.59 -17.43 -18.86
C GLU A 133 -2.71 -18.46 -18.14
N ARG A 134 -2.61 -18.39 -16.81
CA ARG A 134 -1.80 -19.32 -16.00
C ARG A 134 -2.33 -20.76 -16.08
N VAL A 135 -3.65 -20.94 -15.97
CA VAL A 135 -4.30 -22.24 -16.12
C VAL A 135 -4.06 -22.79 -17.52
N CYS A 136 -4.20 -21.97 -18.57
CA CYS A 136 -3.91 -22.42 -19.92
C CYS A 136 -2.44 -22.84 -20.08
N ARG A 137 -1.49 -22.05 -19.59
CA ARG A 137 -0.06 -22.41 -19.63
C ARG A 137 0.21 -23.75 -18.93
N GLY A 138 -0.36 -23.96 -17.75
CA GLY A 138 -0.27 -25.23 -17.04
C GLY A 138 -0.84 -26.41 -17.84
N MET A 139 -1.96 -26.20 -18.55
CA MET A 139 -2.55 -27.23 -19.42
C MET A 139 -1.69 -27.55 -20.66
N VAL A 140 -1.06 -26.54 -21.26
CA VAL A 140 -0.11 -26.74 -22.37
C VAL A 140 1.10 -27.54 -21.90
N GLU A 141 1.64 -27.24 -20.71
CA GLU A 141 2.79 -27.95 -20.13
C GLU A 141 2.52 -29.44 -19.86
N ILE A 142 1.28 -29.82 -19.54
CA ILE A 142 0.88 -31.24 -19.32
C ILE A 142 0.43 -31.97 -20.59
N GLY A 143 0.55 -31.33 -21.76
CA GLY A 143 0.33 -31.99 -23.06
C GLY A 143 -1.00 -31.69 -23.75
N SER A 144 -1.75 -30.68 -23.29
CA SER A 144 -2.79 -30.08 -24.15
C SER A 144 -2.11 -29.44 -25.36
N ARG A 145 -2.71 -29.58 -26.55
CA ARG A 145 -2.20 -28.96 -27.80
C ARG A 145 -1.94 -27.46 -27.59
N ASP A 146 -1.02 -26.88 -28.35
CA ASP A 146 -0.47 -25.49 -28.28
C ASP A 146 -1.49 -24.31 -28.23
N SER A 147 -2.79 -24.53 -27.98
CA SER A 147 -3.79 -23.48 -27.91
C SER A 147 -4.73 -23.58 -26.70
N CYS A 148 -5.09 -22.40 -26.18
CA CYS A 148 -6.09 -22.20 -25.12
C CYS A 148 -7.54 -22.30 -25.62
N ASP A 149 -7.77 -22.89 -26.80
CA ASP A 149 -9.08 -22.84 -27.50
C ASP A 149 -10.10 -23.87 -26.97
N PHE A 150 -9.76 -24.63 -25.93
CA PHE A 150 -10.64 -25.64 -25.36
C PHE A 150 -11.37 -25.09 -24.14
N HIS A 151 -12.70 -25.07 -24.21
CA HIS A 151 -13.56 -24.71 -23.09
C HIS A 151 -13.60 -25.84 -22.05
N THR A 152 -12.73 -25.78 -21.04
CA THR A 152 -12.81 -26.64 -19.87
C THR A 152 -13.17 -25.81 -18.63
N THR A 153 -14.01 -26.36 -17.75
CA THR A 153 -14.30 -25.72 -16.46
C THR A 153 -13.44 -26.40 -15.40
N LEU A 154 -12.40 -25.71 -14.94
CA LEU A 154 -11.62 -26.10 -13.78
C LEU A 154 -12.16 -25.34 -12.58
N VAL A 155 -12.37 -26.06 -11.47
CA VAL A 155 -12.68 -25.42 -10.18
C VAL A 155 -11.34 -25.16 -9.52
N ASP A 156 -10.95 -23.90 -9.49
CA ASP A 156 -9.80 -23.42 -8.75
C ASP A 156 -10.27 -22.32 -7.78
N ASN A 157 -9.67 -22.33 -6.59
CA ASN A 157 -10.07 -21.61 -5.39
C ASN A 157 -9.23 -20.34 -5.22
N GLY A 158 -9.00 -19.64 -6.32
CA GLY A 158 -8.25 -18.38 -6.35
C GLY A 158 -7.35 -18.20 -7.57
N CYS A 159 -7.31 -19.16 -8.49
CA CYS A 159 -6.90 -19.02 -9.88
C CYS A 159 -7.81 -19.85 -10.79
#